data_AF-A0A8S8YI58-F1
#
_entry.id   AF-A0A8S8YI58-F1
#
_cell.length_a   1.000
_cell.length_b   1.000
_cell.length_c   1.000
_cell.angle_alpha   90.00
_cell.angle_beta   90.00
_cell.angle_gamma   90.00
#
_symmetry.space_group_name_H-M   'P 1'
#
loop_
_entity.id
_entity.type
_entity.pdbx_description
1 polymer ?
#
loop_
_entity_poly.entity_id
_entity_poly.type
_entity_poly.pdbx_seq_one_letter_code
_entity_poly.pdbx_strand_id
1 'polypeptide(L)'
;MDLHSRHDQSNLAGTDTEDPRYGRTYIYGAYWEAGLRIFDISDVPHPVNSPFLYAWHTGGCLASGGSQAGCTWRAPEVGHWDDFADLDGDGELDSGPTGNENGGRASYIHYAEPFPEMVDTSHLGGPAGDRHLTVLAVEVLATSEGTGLVYLLDTTNYTMSNGNLRFEPALYSTWEIPTAWEHCYGSSCEDHANGDEWLLFSPHNLDSVYFPTNDADLPDNSLGGTWDGRLYVSHYHGGMWIVDVETLIAAGFSGQEMNQTNFDATVGFYLPHGSEYGEPLGSAYYDFGWIPFLWAVEYHDGYAYMSCITSGLYIAQLDIDKTVSWRIDEQRLTCISVSTISCTHNLRSWMDAWGGLLL
;
A
#
# COMPACT_ATOMS: atom_id res chain seq x y z
N MET A 1 -16.22 -2.74 -1.39
CA MET A 1 -15.09 -2.60 -2.33
C MET A 1 -14.51 -1.25 -2.00
N ASP A 2 -13.54 -1.22 -1.08
CA ASP A 2 -12.82 0.01 -0.79
C ASP A 2 -11.85 0.23 -1.94
N LEU A 3 -12.25 1.12 -2.85
CA LEU A 3 -11.43 1.57 -3.96
C LEU A 3 -10.63 2.77 -3.47
N HIS A 4 -9.50 2.52 -2.81
CA HIS A 4 -8.44 3.53 -2.72
C HIS A 4 -7.73 3.54 -4.08
N SER A 5 -8.15 4.45 -4.97
CA SER A 5 -7.42 4.72 -6.21
C SER A 5 -6.64 6.02 -6.06
N ARG A 6 -5.33 5.95 -5.87
CA ARG A 6 -4.48 7.03 -6.40
C ARG A 6 -4.48 6.90 -7.92
N HIS A 7 -4.77 8.01 -8.60
CA HIS A 7 -4.62 8.12 -10.04
C HIS A 7 -3.14 8.30 -10.39
N ASP A 8 -2.30 7.34 -10.05
CA ASP A 8 -0.97 7.25 -10.66
C ASP A 8 -1.12 6.48 -11.96
N GLN A 9 -1.11 7.22 -13.07
CA GLN A 9 -0.95 6.65 -14.39
C GLN A 9 0.48 6.13 -14.51
N SER A 10 0.78 4.98 -13.89
CA SER A 10 2.00 4.26 -14.22
C SER A 10 1.90 3.85 -15.69
N ASN A 11 2.75 4.42 -16.53
CA ASN A 11 2.71 4.16 -17.96
C ASN A 11 3.37 2.81 -18.24
N LEU A 12 2.63 1.72 -18.00
CA LEU A 12 3.06 0.31 -18.10
C LEU A 12 3.74 -0.06 -19.43
N ALA A 13 3.40 0.61 -20.52
CA ALA A 13 3.97 0.42 -21.85
C ALA A 13 5.07 1.43 -22.20
N GLY A 14 5.31 2.42 -21.34
CA GLY A 14 6.19 3.55 -21.61
C GLY A 14 5.86 4.21 -22.95
N THR A 15 6.79 4.09 -23.90
CA THR A 15 6.65 4.63 -25.27
C THR A 15 6.52 3.57 -26.36
N ASP A 16 6.48 2.27 -26.00
CA ASP A 16 6.39 1.19 -26.98
C ASP A 16 4.96 1.08 -27.51
N THR A 17 4.75 1.51 -28.76
CA THR A 17 3.43 1.47 -29.42
C THR A 17 2.97 0.06 -29.80
N GLU A 18 3.87 -0.92 -29.79
CA GLU A 18 3.53 -2.32 -30.10
C GLU A 18 3.12 -3.12 -28.85
N ASP A 19 3.32 -2.56 -27.64
CA ASP A 19 2.83 -3.15 -26.40
C ASP A 19 1.30 -3.05 -26.34
N PRO A 20 0.55 -4.16 -26.12
CA PRO A 20 -0.91 -4.12 -26.01
C PRO A 20 -1.47 -3.23 -24.89
N ARG A 21 -0.64 -2.87 -23.91
CA ARG A 21 -0.95 -1.96 -22.81
C ARG A 21 -0.79 -0.49 -23.20
N TYR A 22 -0.20 -0.19 -24.35
CA TYR A 22 0.04 1.17 -24.80
C TYR A 22 -1.25 1.96 -24.97
N GLY A 23 -1.31 3.14 -24.33
CA GLY A 23 -2.48 4.02 -24.34
C GLY A 23 -3.69 3.46 -23.60
N ARG A 24 -3.53 2.38 -22.82
CA ARG A 24 -4.57 1.80 -21.98
C ARG A 24 -4.49 2.36 -20.56
N THR A 25 -5.57 2.22 -19.80
CA THR A 25 -5.62 2.59 -18.38
C THR A 25 -6.19 1.43 -17.58
N TYR A 26 -5.51 1.08 -16.50
CA TYR A 26 -5.87 -0.03 -15.63
C TYR A 26 -6.13 0.44 -14.21
N ILE A 27 -7.04 -0.24 -13.50
CA ILE A 27 -7.26 -0.09 -12.06
C ILE A 27 -6.85 -1.38 -11.37
N TYR A 28 -6.10 -1.24 -10.29
CA TYR A 28 -5.72 -2.30 -9.37
C TYR A 28 -6.63 -2.17 -8.15
N GLY A 29 -7.35 -3.22 -7.81
CA GLY A 29 -8.30 -3.24 -6.71
C GLY A 29 -8.04 -4.43 -5.80
N ALA A 30 -8.10 -4.19 -4.50
CA ALA A 30 -8.19 -5.25 -3.51
C ALA A 30 -9.64 -5.74 -3.40
N TYR A 31 -9.82 -7.04 -3.34
CA TYR A 31 -11.14 -7.63 -3.13
C TYR A 31 -11.09 -8.71 -2.04
N TRP A 32 -10.63 -8.32 -0.85
CA TRP A 32 -10.69 -9.16 0.36
C TRP A 32 -10.06 -10.53 0.08
N GLU A 33 -10.79 -11.62 0.35
CA GLU A 33 -10.37 -13.01 0.11
C GLU A 33 -10.20 -13.39 -1.36
N ALA A 34 -10.69 -12.55 -2.27
CA ALA A 34 -10.45 -12.71 -3.70
C ALA A 34 -9.14 -12.04 -4.14
N GLY A 35 -8.34 -11.48 -3.25
CA GLY A 35 -7.01 -10.97 -3.59
C GLY A 35 -7.00 -9.73 -4.49
N LEU A 36 -5.92 -9.57 -5.26
CA LEU A 36 -5.76 -8.47 -6.23
C LEU A 36 -6.60 -8.75 -7.48
N ARG A 37 -7.26 -7.70 -7.99
CA ARG A 37 -8.01 -7.69 -9.25
C ARG A 37 -7.56 -6.51 -10.10
N ILE A 38 -7.27 -6.77 -11.38
CA ILE A 38 -6.83 -5.75 -12.34
C ILE A 38 -7.91 -5.58 -13.41
N PHE A 39 -8.36 -4.36 -13.64
CA PHE A 39 -9.42 -4.04 -14.58
C PHE A 39 -8.94 -3.08 -15.66
N ASP A 40 -9.26 -3.33 -16.92
CA ASP A 40 -9.02 -2.37 -18.01
C ASP A 40 -10.21 -1.39 -18.08
N ILE A 41 -9.94 -0.13 -17.76
CA ILE A 41 -10.95 0.93 -17.76
C ILE A 41 -10.88 1.85 -18.98
N SER A 42 -10.03 1.53 -19.96
CA SER A 42 -9.77 2.39 -21.13
C SER A 42 -11.04 2.75 -21.89
N ASP A 43 -11.97 1.79 -21.99
CA ASP A 43 -13.21 1.91 -22.77
C ASP A 43 -14.45 2.08 -21.86
N VAL A 44 -14.26 2.25 -20.55
CA VAL A 44 -15.37 2.46 -19.60
C VAL A 44 -15.93 3.88 -19.81
N PRO A 45 -17.24 4.04 -20.08
CA PRO A 45 -17.83 5.36 -20.24
C PRO A 45 -17.68 6.21 -18.99
N HIS A 46 -17.20 7.45 -19.16
CA HIS A 46 -17.13 8.47 -18.11
C HIS A 46 -18.21 9.54 -18.33
N PRO A 47 -19.47 9.29 -17.94
CA PRO A 47 -20.55 10.26 -18.10
C PRO A 47 -20.34 11.43 -17.12
N VAL A 48 -19.59 12.45 -17.51
CA VAL A 48 -19.37 13.64 -16.67
C VAL A 48 -20.69 14.40 -16.50
N ASN A 49 -21.37 14.17 -15.37
CA ASN A 49 -22.55 14.90 -14.90
C ASN A 49 -23.67 15.09 -15.95
N SER A 50 -23.88 14.11 -16.83
CA SER A 50 -24.95 14.16 -17.85
C SER A 50 -26.05 13.16 -17.53
N PRO A 51 -27.20 13.59 -16.99
CA PRO A 51 -28.33 12.71 -16.70
C PRO A 51 -28.80 11.91 -17.92
N PHE A 52 -28.66 12.48 -19.13
CA PHE A 52 -28.97 11.78 -20.38
C PHE A 52 -28.00 10.61 -20.65
N LEU A 53 -26.69 10.83 -20.50
CA LEU A 53 -25.70 9.76 -20.70
C LEU A 53 -25.86 8.67 -19.64
N TYR A 54 -26.09 9.04 -18.38
CA TYR A 54 -26.42 8.07 -17.33
C TYR A 54 -27.66 7.25 -17.70
N ALA A 55 -28.77 7.89 -18.09
CA ALA A 55 -29.99 7.19 -18.49
C ALA A 55 -29.79 6.28 -19.71
N TRP A 56 -28.96 6.69 -20.68
CA TRP A 56 -28.61 5.88 -21.84
C TRP A 56 -27.83 4.62 -21.45
N HIS A 57 -26.74 4.76 -20.69
CA HIS A 57 -25.91 3.62 -20.28
C HIS A 57 -26.66 2.68 -19.31
N THR A 58 -27.39 3.23 -18.33
CA THR A 58 -28.22 2.42 -17.41
C THR A 58 -29.36 1.72 -18.16
N GLY A 59 -30.03 2.41 -19.08
CA GLY A 59 -31.09 1.83 -19.91
C GLY A 59 -30.60 0.70 -20.80
N GLY A 60 -29.42 0.87 -21.42
CA GLY A 60 -28.75 -0.18 -22.20
C GLY A 60 -28.41 -1.41 -21.35
N CYS A 61 -27.87 -1.21 -20.15
CA CYS A 61 -27.53 -2.29 -19.22
C CYS A 61 -28.77 -3.06 -18.73
N LEU A 62 -29.85 -2.36 -18.40
CA LEU A 62 -31.12 -3.00 -18.03
C LEU A 62 -31.72 -3.78 -19.20
N ALA A 63 -31.71 -3.20 -20.41
CA ALA A 63 -32.24 -3.84 -21.62
C ALA A 63 -31.44 -5.10 -22.02
N SER A 64 -30.13 -5.14 -21.72
CA SER A 64 -29.29 -6.32 -21.94
C SER A 64 -29.35 -7.34 -20.79
N GLY A 65 -30.21 -7.12 -19.79
CA GLY A 65 -30.35 -8.00 -18.63
C GLY A 65 -29.11 -8.07 -17.74
N GLY A 66 -28.30 -7.01 -17.69
CA GLY A 66 -27.07 -7.00 -16.90
C GLY A 66 -25.84 -7.55 -17.64
N SER A 67 -25.96 -7.93 -18.92
CA SER A 67 -24.84 -8.47 -19.69
C SER A 67 -23.92 -7.39 -20.23
N GLN A 68 -22.64 -7.75 -20.42
CA GLN A 68 -21.58 -6.86 -20.93
C GLN A 68 -21.91 -6.23 -22.29
N ALA A 69 -22.80 -6.85 -23.08
CA ALA A 69 -23.26 -6.34 -24.37
C ALA A 69 -24.04 -5.02 -24.26
N GLY A 70 -24.62 -4.71 -23.09
CA GLY A 70 -25.29 -3.43 -22.82
C GLY A 70 -24.78 -2.70 -21.58
N CYS A 71 -24.13 -3.40 -20.65
CA CYS A 71 -23.51 -2.84 -19.45
C CYS A 71 -22.06 -2.41 -19.71
N THR A 72 -21.87 -1.39 -20.55
CA THR A 72 -20.53 -0.91 -20.96
C THR A 72 -19.74 -0.21 -19.85
N TRP A 73 -20.37 0.15 -18.74
CA TRP A 73 -19.74 0.65 -17.51
C TRP A 73 -19.00 -0.40 -16.66
N ARG A 74 -19.09 -1.69 -16.99
CA ARG A 74 -18.33 -2.72 -16.29
C ARG A 74 -16.97 -2.84 -16.96
N ALA A 75 -15.90 -2.58 -16.23
CA ALA A 75 -14.56 -2.83 -16.72
C ALA A 75 -14.32 -4.35 -16.82
N PRO A 76 -13.77 -4.88 -17.94
CA PRO A 76 -13.31 -6.26 -17.99
C PRO A 76 -12.16 -6.47 -16.98
N GLU A 77 -12.25 -7.55 -16.20
CA GLU A 77 -11.12 -8.01 -15.40
C GLU A 77 -10.07 -8.62 -16.32
N VAL A 78 -8.86 -8.08 -16.28
CA VAL A 78 -7.72 -8.46 -17.11
C VAL A 78 -6.56 -8.98 -16.28
N GLY A 79 -6.71 -9.20 -14.99
CA GLY A 79 -5.68 -9.83 -14.16
C GLY A 79 -6.20 -10.12 -12.75
N HIS A 80 -5.56 -11.07 -12.08
CA HIS A 80 -5.80 -11.33 -10.67
C HIS A 80 -4.59 -12.02 -10.04
N TRP A 81 -4.52 -11.92 -8.71
CA TRP A 81 -3.63 -12.71 -7.88
C TRP A 81 -4.31 -13.00 -6.55
N ASP A 82 -4.35 -14.27 -6.17
CA ASP A 82 -4.98 -14.79 -4.96
C ASP A 82 -4.11 -15.89 -4.30
N ASP A 83 -2.78 -15.86 -4.54
CA ASP A 83 -1.82 -16.80 -3.97
C ASP A 83 -1.28 -16.34 -2.59
N PHE A 84 -2.17 -16.22 -1.60
CA PHE A 84 -1.83 -15.77 -0.24
C PHE A 84 -0.72 -16.61 0.40
N ALA A 85 0.12 -16.00 1.23
CA ALA A 85 1.19 -16.74 1.93
C ALA A 85 0.62 -17.83 2.86
N ASP A 86 1.32 -18.95 2.98
CA ASP A 86 1.08 -20.01 3.98
C ASP A 86 1.81 -19.62 5.28
N LEU A 87 1.12 -18.92 6.19
CA LEU A 87 1.72 -18.40 7.42
C LEU A 87 1.53 -19.34 8.61
N ASP A 88 0.67 -20.36 8.52
CA ASP A 88 0.52 -21.39 9.56
C ASP A 88 1.30 -22.69 9.26
N GLY A 89 1.87 -22.80 8.06
CA GLY A 89 2.78 -23.86 7.65
C GLY A 89 2.08 -25.18 7.37
N ASP A 90 0.79 -25.15 7.06
CA ASP A 90 -0.02 -26.34 6.78
C ASP A 90 0.13 -26.86 5.34
N GLY A 91 0.81 -26.09 4.49
CA GLY A 91 1.08 -26.41 3.08
C GLY A 91 0.00 -25.93 2.11
N GLU A 92 -1.05 -25.27 2.61
CA GLU A 92 -2.08 -24.59 1.83
C GLU A 92 -1.93 -23.06 1.99
N LEU A 93 -2.50 -22.30 1.06
CA LEU A 93 -2.46 -20.84 1.13
C LEU A 93 -3.40 -20.34 2.24
N ASP A 94 -3.06 -19.25 2.95
CA ASP A 94 -4.00 -18.55 3.86
C ASP A 94 -5.03 -17.72 3.06
N SER A 95 -5.80 -18.40 2.21
CA SER A 95 -6.81 -17.81 1.34
C SER A 95 -8.23 -18.25 1.74
N GLY A 96 -9.24 -17.44 1.40
CA GLY A 96 -10.67 -17.77 1.60
C GLY A 96 -11.08 -19.21 1.27
N PRO A 97 -10.65 -19.76 0.12
CA PRO A 97 -10.96 -21.15 -0.28
C PRO A 97 -10.31 -22.26 0.56
N THR A 98 -9.15 -22.03 1.17
CA THR A 98 -8.32 -23.06 1.82
C THR A 98 -8.20 -22.90 3.34
N GLY A 99 -8.46 -21.71 3.88
CA GLY A 99 -8.42 -21.45 5.32
C GLY A 99 -9.73 -21.72 6.06
N ASN A 100 -9.81 -21.25 7.31
CA ASN A 100 -10.98 -21.38 8.19
C ASN A 100 -12.23 -20.61 7.66
N GLU A 101 -13.31 -20.47 8.44
CA GLU A 101 -14.54 -19.76 8.02
C GLU A 101 -14.29 -18.32 7.50
N ASN A 102 -13.09 -17.77 7.74
CA ASN A 102 -12.60 -16.46 7.30
C ASN A 102 -11.30 -16.52 6.46
N GLY A 103 -10.91 -17.70 5.93
CA GLY A 103 -9.82 -17.81 4.95
C GLY A 103 -8.38 -17.90 5.46
N GLY A 104 -8.14 -18.11 6.77
CA GLY A 104 -6.78 -18.19 7.31
C GLY A 104 -6.29 -16.88 7.93
N ARG A 105 -4.98 -16.74 8.18
CA ARG A 105 -4.43 -15.57 8.89
C ARG A 105 -4.36 -14.32 8.01
N ALA A 106 -4.08 -14.47 6.72
CA ALA A 106 -3.72 -13.39 5.78
C ALA A 106 -4.78 -13.14 4.68
N SER A 107 -6.01 -13.58 4.89
CA SER A 107 -7.01 -13.72 3.82
C SER A 107 -7.61 -12.41 3.31
N TYR A 108 -7.35 -11.25 3.91
CA TYR A 108 -8.10 -10.03 3.60
C TYR A 108 -7.20 -8.92 3.06
N ILE A 109 -7.22 -8.69 1.75
CA ILE A 109 -6.52 -7.53 1.19
C ILE A 109 -7.36 -6.27 1.40
N HIS A 110 -6.82 -5.31 2.16
CA HIS A 110 -7.44 -4.04 2.49
C HIS A 110 -7.42 -3.08 1.30
N TYR A 111 -6.24 -2.88 0.70
CA TYR A 111 -6.04 -2.07 -0.49
C TYR A 111 -4.81 -2.51 -1.28
N ALA A 112 -4.73 -2.03 -2.52
CA ALA A 112 -3.63 -2.27 -3.43
C ALA A 112 -3.07 -0.93 -3.92
N GLU A 113 -1.75 -0.80 -3.99
CA GLU A 113 -1.07 0.39 -4.46
C GLU A 113 -0.03 0.04 -5.53
N PRO A 114 -0.24 0.48 -6.78
CA PRO A 114 0.80 0.46 -7.80
C PRO A 114 1.99 1.33 -7.39
N PHE A 115 3.21 0.84 -7.59
CA PHE A 115 4.41 1.66 -7.39
C PHE A 115 4.46 2.76 -8.47
N PRO A 116 4.92 3.99 -8.14
CA PRO A 116 4.75 5.15 -9.02
C PRO A 116 5.52 5.02 -10.34
N GLU A 117 6.63 4.27 -10.36
CA GLU A 117 7.50 4.13 -11.53
C GLU A 117 7.68 2.66 -11.93
N MET A 118 7.90 2.45 -13.22
CA MET A 118 8.45 1.19 -13.72
C MET A 118 9.95 1.15 -13.39
N VAL A 119 10.45 0.03 -12.89
CA VAL A 119 11.82 -0.05 -12.38
C VAL A 119 12.63 -1.20 -12.96
N ASP A 120 13.89 -0.96 -13.34
CA ASP A 120 14.81 -2.04 -13.72
C ASP A 120 15.22 -2.83 -12.47
N THR A 121 14.95 -4.13 -12.46
CA THR A 121 15.32 -5.03 -11.35
C THR A 121 16.54 -5.88 -11.65
N SER A 122 17.22 -5.66 -12.78
CA SER A 122 18.29 -6.55 -13.27
C SER A 122 19.50 -6.62 -12.34
N HIS A 123 19.83 -5.53 -11.64
CA HIS A 123 20.90 -5.51 -10.64
C HIS A 123 20.54 -6.26 -9.35
N LEU A 124 19.26 -6.50 -9.09
CA LEU A 124 18.75 -7.28 -7.97
C LEU A 124 18.63 -8.78 -8.27
N GLY A 125 19.05 -9.20 -9.47
CA GLY A 125 18.93 -10.57 -9.96
C GLY A 125 17.70 -10.83 -10.83
N GLY A 126 16.91 -9.79 -11.13
CA GLY A 126 15.72 -9.90 -11.97
C GLY A 126 15.99 -9.97 -13.47
N PRO A 127 14.96 -10.26 -14.27
CA PRO A 127 15.10 -10.30 -15.72
C PRO A 127 15.21 -8.88 -16.28
N ALA A 128 15.95 -8.74 -17.39
CA ALA A 128 16.14 -7.46 -18.06
C ALA A 128 14.80 -6.79 -18.45
N GLY A 129 14.80 -5.45 -18.40
CA GLY A 129 13.63 -4.62 -18.70
C GLY A 129 12.86 -4.23 -17.45
N ASP A 130 12.19 -3.08 -17.54
CA ASP A 130 11.53 -2.47 -16.39
C ASP A 130 10.31 -3.28 -15.94
N ARG A 131 10.06 -3.23 -14.63
CA ARG A 131 9.01 -3.96 -13.94
C ARG A 131 8.01 -3.00 -13.33
N HIS A 132 6.74 -3.36 -13.42
CA HIS A 132 5.66 -2.73 -12.68
C HIS A 132 5.49 -3.45 -11.35
N LEU A 133 5.54 -2.70 -10.26
CA LEU A 133 5.35 -3.25 -8.92
C LEU A 133 3.96 -2.90 -8.40
N THR A 134 3.38 -3.77 -7.58
CA THR A 134 2.15 -3.47 -6.84
C THR A 134 2.28 -4.02 -5.44
N VAL A 135 1.96 -3.17 -4.46
CA VAL A 135 1.93 -3.52 -3.04
C VAL A 135 0.50 -3.84 -2.64
N LEU A 136 0.30 -4.92 -1.90
CA LEU A 136 -0.99 -5.27 -1.32
C LEU A 136 -0.88 -5.19 0.20
N ALA A 137 -1.76 -4.40 0.83
CA ALA A 137 -1.86 -4.32 2.28
C ALA A 137 -2.87 -5.35 2.79
N VAL A 138 -2.48 -6.13 3.79
CA VAL A 138 -3.27 -7.27 4.26
C VAL A 138 -3.77 -7.02 5.68
N GLU A 139 -5.04 -7.27 5.92
CA GLU A 139 -5.60 -7.41 7.25
C GLU A 139 -5.33 -8.82 7.75
N VAL A 140 -4.61 -8.91 8.86
CA VAL A 140 -4.45 -10.20 9.55
C VAL A 140 -5.62 -10.42 10.50
N LEU A 141 -6.10 -11.66 10.64
CA LEU A 141 -7.21 -11.95 11.56
C LEU A 141 -6.77 -12.14 13.01
N ALA A 142 -5.49 -12.42 13.24
CA ALA A 142 -4.90 -12.60 14.56
C ALA A 142 -3.51 -11.98 14.60
N THR A 143 -3.28 -11.12 15.58
CA THR A 143 -2.02 -10.40 15.78
C THR A 143 -1.07 -11.09 16.75
N SER A 144 -1.51 -12.19 17.39
CA SER A 144 -0.68 -13.00 18.30
C SER A 144 0.50 -13.67 17.60
N GLU A 145 0.35 -13.95 16.31
CA GLU A 145 1.43 -14.47 15.46
C GLU A 145 2.20 -13.33 14.78
N GLY A 146 1.52 -12.22 14.48
CA GLY A 146 2.12 -11.00 13.95
C GLY A 146 1.11 -10.05 13.28
N THR A 147 1.54 -8.84 12.89
CA THR A 147 0.71 -7.80 12.25
C THR A 147 1.53 -6.95 11.28
N GLY A 148 0.83 -6.27 10.37
CA GLY A 148 1.43 -5.34 9.42
C GLY A 148 1.91 -5.95 8.12
N LEU A 149 1.30 -7.07 7.71
CA LEU A 149 1.65 -7.81 6.50
C LEU A 149 1.36 -7.01 5.22
N VAL A 150 2.33 -7.00 4.31
CA VAL A 150 2.20 -6.54 2.92
C VAL A 150 2.79 -7.57 1.95
N TYR A 151 2.25 -7.62 0.73
CA TYR A 151 2.82 -8.35 -0.40
C TYR A 151 3.39 -7.39 -1.43
N LEU A 152 4.58 -7.67 -1.94
CA LEU A 152 5.16 -6.97 -3.10
C LEU A 152 5.10 -7.87 -4.33
N LEU A 153 4.38 -7.44 -5.37
CA LEU A 153 4.19 -8.21 -6.60
C LEU A 153 4.86 -7.56 -7.80
N ASP A 154 5.40 -8.39 -8.69
CA ASP A 154 5.58 -8.07 -10.11
C ASP A 154 4.22 -8.16 -10.79
N THR A 155 3.76 -7.08 -11.42
CA THR A 155 2.52 -7.04 -12.22
C THR A 155 2.80 -6.68 -13.68
N THR A 156 4.02 -6.95 -14.15
CA THR A 156 4.47 -6.62 -15.52
C THR A 156 3.98 -7.61 -16.55
N ASN A 157 4.10 -8.90 -16.25
CA ASN A 157 3.93 -9.96 -17.23
C ASN A 157 2.46 -10.10 -17.64
N TYR A 158 2.25 -10.54 -18.87
CA TYR A 158 0.93 -10.79 -19.41
C TYR A 158 0.96 -11.86 -20.50
N THR A 159 -0.18 -12.51 -20.71
CA THR A 159 -0.44 -13.36 -21.86
C THR A 159 -1.55 -12.80 -22.74
N MET A 160 -1.52 -13.20 -24.01
CA MET A 160 -2.59 -12.89 -24.97
C MET A 160 -3.44 -14.14 -25.20
N SER A 161 -4.71 -14.08 -24.85
CA SER A 161 -5.68 -15.16 -25.08
C SER A 161 -6.82 -14.66 -25.95
N ASN A 162 -6.95 -15.21 -27.15
CA ASN A 162 -7.95 -14.80 -28.15
C ASN A 162 -7.96 -13.29 -28.46
N GLY A 163 -6.79 -12.65 -28.44
CA GLY A 163 -6.63 -11.21 -28.67
C GLY A 163 -6.90 -10.34 -27.44
N ASN A 164 -7.25 -10.92 -26.29
CA ASN A 164 -7.38 -10.21 -25.03
C ASN A 164 -6.11 -10.37 -24.19
N LEU A 165 -5.69 -9.28 -23.56
CA LEU A 165 -4.58 -9.27 -22.60
C LEU A 165 -5.06 -9.81 -21.25
N ARG A 166 -4.22 -10.64 -20.62
CA ARG A 166 -4.36 -11.08 -19.23
C ARG A 166 -3.03 -10.89 -18.50
N PHE A 167 -2.98 -10.05 -17.47
CA PHE A 167 -1.85 -9.93 -16.58
C PHE A 167 -1.61 -11.22 -15.80
N GLU A 168 -0.33 -11.47 -15.52
CA GLU A 168 0.17 -12.61 -14.74
C GLU A 168 1.00 -12.06 -13.57
N PRO A 169 0.35 -11.53 -12.51
CA PRO A 169 1.07 -11.08 -11.34
C PRO A 169 1.84 -12.23 -10.68
N ALA A 170 2.99 -11.92 -10.11
CA ALA A 170 3.81 -12.86 -9.36
C ALA A 170 4.35 -12.20 -8.09
N LEU A 171 4.42 -12.98 -7.01
CA LEU A 171 4.98 -12.51 -5.74
C LEU A 171 6.50 -12.37 -5.85
N TYR A 172 7.06 -11.23 -5.43
CA TYR A 172 8.47 -11.12 -5.11
C TYR A 172 8.71 -11.61 -3.69
N SER A 173 8.15 -10.89 -2.72
CA SER A 173 8.35 -11.19 -1.32
C SER A 173 7.19 -10.61 -0.49
N THR A 174 7.20 -10.98 0.78
CA THR A 174 6.29 -10.46 1.80
C THR A 174 7.10 -9.57 2.74
N TRP A 175 6.44 -8.63 3.39
CA TRP A 175 7.00 -7.95 4.54
C TRP A 175 5.99 -7.93 5.67
N GLU A 176 6.47 -8.16 6.88
CA GLU A 176 5.72 -8.01 8.12
C GLU A 176 6.60 -7.29 9.14
N ILE A 177 5.99 -6.61 10.13
CA ILE A 177 6.74 -5.93 11.19
C ILE A 177 7.73 -6.92 11.84
N PRO A 178 9.04 -6.63 11.93
CA PRO A 178 10.01 -7.59 12.44
C PRO A 178 9.76 -8.05 13.89
N THR A 179 9.14 -7.18 14.70
CA THR A 179 8.71 -7.43 16.08
C THR A 179 7.19 -7.60 16.19
N ALA A 180 6.54 -8.06 15.12
CA ALA A 180 5.09 -8.07 14.96
C ALA A 180 4.30 -8.66 16.14
N TRP A 181 4.82 -9.70 16.79
CA TRP A 181 4.20 -10.34 17.98
C TRP A 181 4.18 -9.42 19.22
N GLU A 182 5.07 -8.42 19.30
CA GLU A 182 5.07 -7.39 20.36
C GLU A 182 3.95 -6.34 20.16
N HIS A 183 3.30 -6.35 18.99
CA HIS A 183 2.17 -5.48 18.63
C HIS A 183 0.83 -6.22 18.69
N CYS A 184 0.78 -7.33 19.42
CA CYS A 184 -0.39 -8.16 19.59
C CYS A 184 -1.56 -7.41 20.26
N TYR A 185 -2.76 -7.57 19.71
CA TYR A 185 -4.01 -6.98 20.15
C TYR A 185 -5.25 -7.76 19.66
N GLY A 186 -6.34 -7.72 20.41
CA GLY A 186 -7.63 -8.28 20.00
C GLY A 186 -7.93 -9.63 20.67
N SER A 187 -8.99 -10.31 20.23
CA SER A 187 -9.52 -11.47 20.98
C SER A 187 -8.55 -12.66 21.08
N SER A 188 -7.57 -12.73 20.17
CA SER A 188 -6.53 -13.77 20.17
C SER A 188 -5.31 -13.40 21.02
N CYS A 189 -5.22 -12.17 21.52
CA CYS A 189 -4.07 -11.68 22.27
C CYS A 189 -4.27 -11.85 23.79
N GLU A 190 -3.45 -12.64 24.47
CA GLU A 190 -3.59 -12.82 25.93
C GLU A 190 -3.28 -11.54 26.71
N ASP A 191 -2.24 -10.80 26.31
CA ASP A 191 -1.78 -9.60 27.02
C ASP A 191 -2.68 -8.38 26.78
N HIS A 192 -3.34 -8.33 25.62
CA HIS A 192 -4.18 -7.20 25.17
C HIS A 192 -5.52 -7.68 24.58
N ALA A 193 -6.22 -8.55 25.33
CA ALA A 193 -7.46 -9.17 24.90
C ALA A 193 -8.60 -8.14 24.73
N ASN A 194 -9.14 -8.04 23.52
CA ASN A 194 -10.35 -7.26 23.23
C ASN A 194 -11.24 -7.96 22.20
N GLY A 195 -12.47 -8.30 22.59
CA GLY A 195 -13.45 -8.95 21.71
C GLY A 195 -14.31 -8.01 20.88
N ASP A 196 -14.22 -6.69 21.11
CA ASP A 196 -15.02 -5.69 20.42
C ASP A 196 -14.35 -5.18 19.12
N GLU A 197 -13.05 -5.41 18.95
CA GLU A 197 -12.33 -5.04 17.73
C GLU A 197 -12.26 -6.22 16.76
N TRP A 198 -12.94 -6.04 15.62
CA TRP A 198 -12.99 -7.01 14.53
C TRP A 198 -12.58 -6.25 13.26
N LEU A 199 -11.46 -6.65 12.64
CA LEU A 199 -11.00 -6.22 11.30
C LEU A 199 -10.26 -4.87 11.17
N LEU A 200 -9.34 -4.52 12.08
CA LEU A 200 -8.48 -3.33 11.91
C LEU A 200 -6.99 -3.62 12.14
N PHE A 201 -6.54 -4.84 11.80
CA PHE A 201 -5.14 -5.25 11.98
C PHE A 201 -4.34 -5.17 10.68
N SER A 202 -4.65 -4.17 9.85
CA SER A 202 -3.99 -3.93 8.58
C SER A 202 -3.02 -2.75 8.64
N PRO A 203 -2.02 -2.72 7.74
CA PRO A 203 -1.55 -1.44 7.22
C PRO A 203 -2.78 -0.64 6.77
N HIS A 204 -2.92 0.59 7.27
CA HIS A 204 -4.09 1.41 6.98
C HIS A 204 -3.89 2.28 5.75
N ASN A 205 -2.65 2.71 5.54
CA ASN A 205 -2.24 3.50 4.38
C ASN A 205 -0.75 3.29 4.16
N LEU A 206 -0.35 3.27 2.90
CA LEU A 206 1.05 3.31 2.51
C LEU A 206 1.28 4.45 1.53
N ASP A 207 2.53 4.85 1.40
CA ASP A 207 2.97 5.77 0.35
C ASP A 207 4.28 5.25 -0.24
N SER A 208 4.25 5.02 -1.55
CA SER A 208 5.36 4.47 -2.30
C SER A 208 6.17 5.58 -2.96
N VAL A 209 7.49 5.54 -2.81
CA VAL A 209 8.38 6.61 -3.31
C VAL A 209 9.54 6.03 -4.09
N TYR A 210 9.73 6.57 -5.30
CA TYR A 210 10.90 6.32 -6.15
C TYR A 210 11.97 7.38 -5.92
N PHE A 211 13.21 6.96 -5.75
CA PHE A 211 14.38 7.81 -5.56
C PHE A 211 15.40 7.56 -6.69
N PRO A 212 15.66 8.51 -7.59
CA PRO A 212 16.75 8.36 -8.55
C PRO A 212 18.11 8.46 -7.82
N THR A 213 19.05 7.57 -8.15
CA THR A 213 20.41 7.54 -7.57
C THR A 213 21.52 7.82 -8.58
N ASN A 214 21.15 8.15 -9.82
CA ASN A 214 22.09 8.44 -10.92
C ASN A 214 22.67 9.87 -10.93
N ASP A 215 22.28 10.74 -10.01
CA ASP A 215 22.81 12.09 -9.87
C ASP A 215 23.93 12.13 -8.82
N ALA A 216 25.05 12.80 -9.14
CA ALA A 216 26.19 12.94 -8.25
C ALA A 216 25.88 13.74 -6.97
N ASP A 217 24.80 14.53 -6.97
CA ASP A 217 24.36 15.34 -5.83
C ASP A 217 23.30 14.65 -4.95
N LEU A 218 22.87 13.43 -5.30
CA LEU A 218 21.92 12.63 -4.53
C LEU A 218 22.62 11.50 -3.76
N PRO A 219 22.20 11.18 -2.53
CA PRO A 219 22.70 10.00 -1.84
C PRO A 219 22.26 8.74 -2.58
N ASP A 220 23.21 7.86 -2.87
CA ASP A 220 22.94 6.54 -3.44
C ASP A 220 22.88 5.52 -2.31
N ASN A 221 21.66 5.10 -1.97
CA ASN A 221 21.40 4.01 -1.02
C ASN A 221 20.92 2.74 -1.74
N SER A 222 21.01 2.70 -3.08
CA SER A 222 20.51 1.58 -3.86
C SER A 222 21.31 0.30 -3.64
N LEU A 223 20.71 -0.85 -3.93
CA LEU A 223 21.39 -2.16 -3.93
C LEU A 223 22.19 -2.42 -5.21
N GLY A 224 22.87 -1.37 -5.71
CA GLY A 224 23.38 -1.28 -7.07
C GLY A 224 22.28 -0.79 -8.01
N GLY A 225 22.61 -0.20 -9.15
CA GLY A 225 21.59 0.33 -10.07
C GLY A 225 21.57 1.86 -10.08
N THR A 226 20.40 2.42 -10.41
CA THR A 226 20.21 3.88 -10.62
C THR A 226 18.98 4.44 -9.94
N TRP A 227 18.36 3.62 -9.09
CA TRP A 227 17.18 3.99 -8.31
C TRP A 227 17.17 3.24 -6.99
N ASP A 228 16.45 3.79 -6.04
CA ASP A 228 16.07 3.20 -4.76
C ASP A 228 14.55 3.44 -4.59
N GLY A 229 13.87 2.59 -3.82
CA GLY A 229 12.44 2.66 -3.61
C GLY A 229 12.06 2.37 -2.16
N ARG A 230 11.15 3.16 -1.60
CA ARG A 230 10.71 2.99 -0.20
C ARG A 230 9.20 3.00 -0.09
N LEU A 231 8.71 2.18 0.83
CA LEU A 231 7.32 2.17 1.26
C LEU A 231 7.25 2.81 2.64
N TYR A 232 6.46 3.86 2.78
CA TYR A 232 6.09 4.44 4.06
C TYR A 232 4.77 3.83 4.47
N VAL A 233 4.77 2.95 5.47
CA VAL A 233 3.61 2.14 5.86
C VAL A 233 3.10 2.60 7.21
N SER A 234 1.83 2.97 7.29
CA SER A 234 1.17 3.35 8.54
C SER A 234 0.24 2.25 9.03
N HIS A 235 0.26 2.00 10.34
CA HIS A 235 -0.53 0.96 10.98
C HIS A 235 -1.30 1.51 12.18
N TYR A 236 -2.50 0.96 12.38
CA TYR A 236 -3.34 1.30 13.53
C TYR A 236 -2.74 0.98 14.90
N HIS A 237 -1.91 -0.07 14.98
CA HIS A 237 -1.34 -0.57 16.25
C HIS A 237 0.19 -0.79 16.17
N GLY A 238 0.75 -0.61 14.98
CA GLY A 238 2.16 -0.83 14.68
C GLY A 238 2.97 0.46 14.57
N GLY A 239 2.36 1.64 14.49
CA GLY A 239 3.07 2.88 14.17
C GLY A 239 3.41 3.00 12.69
N MET A 240 4.46 3.76 12.36
CA MET A 240 4.95 3.95 11.00
C MET A 240 6.20 3.10 10.80
N TRP A 241 6.28 2.39 9.69
CA TRP A 241 7.45 1.62 9.26
C TRP A 241 7.88 2.07 7.87
N ILE A 242 9.18 2.06 7.61
CA ILE A 242 9.77 2.40 6.32
C ILE A 242 10.48 1.16 5.80
N VAL A 243 10.04 0.70 4.63
CA VAL A 243 10.46 -0.56 4.03
C VAL A 243 11.17 -0.31 2.72
N ASP A 244 12.33 -0.92 2.55
CA ASP A 244 13.17 -0.87 1.36
C ASP A 244 12.66 -1.85 0.29
N VAL A 245 12.26 -1.31 -0.86
CA VAL A 245 11.64 -2.07 -1.95
C VAL A 245 12.67 -2.97 -2.64
N GLU A 246 13.90 -2.49 -2.81
CA GLU A 246 14.96 -3.26 -3.47
C GLU A 246 15.34 -4.51 -2.68
N THR A 247 15.39 -4.40 -1.35
CA THR A 247 15.64 -5.54 -0.45
C THR A 247 14.55 -6.60 -0.58
N LEU A 248 13.27 -6.22 -0.68
CA LEU A 248 12.19 -7.17 -0.90
C LEU A 248 12.30 -7.89 -2.25
N ILE A 249 12.66 -7.17 -3.32
CA ILE A 249 12.86 -7.76 -4.65
C ILE A 249 14.05 -8.73 -4.64
N ALA A 250 15.19 -8.29 -4.09
CA ALA A 250 16.40 -9.11 -3.98
C ALA A 250 16.16 -10.38 -3.14
N ALA A 251 15.39 -10.27 -2.05
CA ALA A 251 14.96 -11.41 -1.24
C ALA A 251 14.14 -12.40 -2.06
N GLY A 252 13.19 -11.91 -2.88
CA GLY A 252 12.38 -12.75 -3.77
C GLY A 252 13.20 -13.56 -4.78
N PHE A 253 14.26 -12.97 -5.35
CA PHE A 253 15.14 -13.68 -6.28
C PHE A 253 16.15 -14.61 -5.60
N SER A 254 16.63 -14.26 -4.41
CA SER A 254 17.60 -15.07 -3.67
C SER A 254 16.96 -16.21 -2.89
N GLY A 255 15.64 -16.14 -2.64
CA GLY A 255 14.94 -17.05 -1.73
C GLY A 255 15.32 -16.83 -0.27
N GLN A 256 15.59 -15.57 0.11
CA GLN A 256 15.94 -15.24 1.49
C GLN A 256 14.76 -15.51 2.43
N GLU A 257 15.07 -16.05 3.61
CA GLU A 257 14.09 -16.35 4.65
C GLU A 257 13.31 -15.10 5.09
N MET A 258 11.99 -15.23 5.22
CA MET A 258 11.06 -14.12 5.49
C MET A 258 11.46 -13.27 6.68
N ASN A 259 11.81 -13.87 7.82
CA ASN A 259 12.19 -13.11 9.01
C ASN A 259 13.45 -12.26 8.78
N GLN A 260 14.45 -12.80 8.09
CA GLN A 260 15.66 -12.04 7.76
C GLN A 260 15.33 -10.89 6.81
N THR A 261 14.49 -11.14 5.80
CA THR A 261 13.98 -10.13 4.88
C THR A 261 13.23 -9.01 5.58
N ASN A 262 12.35 -9.33 6.54
CA ASN A 262 11.62 -8.32 7.31
C ASN A 262 12.57 -7.36 8.04
N PHE A 263 13.60 -7.91 8.70
CA PHE A 263 14.61 -7.11 9.39
C PHE A 263 15.46 -6.28 8.43
N ASP A 264 16.00 -6.89 7.37
CA ASP A 264 16.89 -6.21 6.44
C ASP A 264 16.18 -5.12 5.64
N ALA A 265 14.92 -5.34 5.25
CA ALA A 265 14.14 -4.36 4.52
C ALA A 265 13.66 -3.20 5.40
N THR A 266 13.67 -3.33 6.72
CA THR A 266 13.21 -2.25 7.62
C THR A 266 14.31 -1.21 7.83
N VAL A 267 14.20 -0.06 7.16
CA VAL A 267 15.21 1.02 7.23
C VAL A 267 14.89 2.09 8.28
N GLY A 268 13.66 2.11 8.79
CA GLY A 268 13.26 3.02 9.85
C GLY A 268 11.87 2.72 10.37
N PHE A 269 11.58 3.19 11.59
CA PHE A 269 10.25 3.11 12.16
C PHE A 269 10.02 4.25 13.16
N TYR A 270 8.76 4.56 13.39
CA TYR A 270 8.31 5.44 14.45
C TYR A 270 7.13 4.78 15.15
N LEU A 271 7.27 4.53 16.44
CA LEU A 271 6.16 4.14 17.30
C LEU A 271 5.63 5.41 17.99
N PRO A 272 4.45 5.90 17.62
CA PRO A 272 3.88 7.02 18.34
C PRO A 272 3.64 6.63 19.79
N HIS A 273 4.07 7.50 20.69
CA HIS A 273 3.82 7.34 22.11
C HIS A 273 2.73 8.34 22.50
N GLY A 274 1.73 7.85 23.21
CA GLY A 274 0.72 8.68 23.86
C GLY A 274 1.24 9.25 25.18
N SER A 275 0.35 9.31 26.17
CA SER A 275 0.72 9.46 27.60
C SER A 275 1.53 8.25 28.08
N GLU A 276 1.82 8.19 29.39
CA GLU A 276 2.45 7.01 30.01
C GLU A 276 1.78 5.70 29.57
N TYR A 277 2.58 4.64 29.45
CA TYR A 277 2.15 3.30 29.02
C TYR A 277 0.90 2.84 29.80
N GLY A 278 -0.17 2.48 29.09
CA GLY A 278 -1.42 1.98 29.67
C GLY A 278 -2.49 3.04 29.98
N GLU A 279 -2.22 4.33 29.76
CA GLU A 279 -3.23 5.39 29.90
C GLU A 279 -3.95 5.65 28.56
N PRO A 280 -5.29 5.52 28.49
CA PRO A 280 -6.05 5.86 27.30
C PRO A 280 -5.95 7.37 27.02
N LEU A 281 -5.58 7.80 25.80
CA LEU A 281 -5.84 9.21 25.43
C LEU A 281 -7.25 9.32 24.89
N GLY A 282 -8.01 10.26 25.44
CA GLY A 282 -9.32 10.61 24.91
C GLY A 282 -9.18 11.23 23.52
N SER A 283 -9.97 10.75 22.56
CA SER A 283 -10.20 11.42 21.29
C SER A 283 -11.56 12.13 21.30
N ALA A 284 -11.62 13.29 20.65
CA ALA A 284 -12.86 14.06 20.55
C ALA A 284 -13.86 13.50 19.53
N TYR A 285 -13.44 12.53 18.71
CA TYR A 285 -14.20 12.05 17.55
C TYR A 285 -14.43 10.54 17.54
N TYR A 286 -13.53 9.76 18.14
CA TYR A 286 -13.60 8.29 18.16
C TYR A 286 -13.18 7.76 19.53
N ASP A 287 -13.91 6.79 20.06
CA ASP A 287 -13.53 6.07 21.28
C ASP A 287 -12.67 4.86 20.91
N PHE A 288 -11.47 5.13 20.43
CA PHE A 288 -10.46 4.10 20.23
C PHE A 288 -9.74 3.95 21.56
N GLY A 289 -10.02 2.88 22.32
CA GLY A 289 -9.54 2.72 23.69
C GLY A 289 -8.02 2.52 23.86
N TRP A 290 -7.21 2.76 22.83
CA TRP A 290 -5.76 2.48 22.81
C TRP A 290 -5.03 3.36 21.79
N ILE A 291 -3.70 3.44 21.89
CA ILE A 291 -2.84 4.38 21.16
C ILE A 291 -1.50 3.72 20.87
N PRO A 292 -0.96 3.90 19.65
CA PRO A 292 -1.31 4.96 18.69
C PRO A 292 -2.00 4.56 17.39
N PHE A 293 -3.06 5.30 17.01
CA PHE A 293 -3.80 5.11 15.76
C PHE A 293 -3.26 5.99 14.62
N LEU A 294 -2.18 5.57 13.95
CA LEU A 294 -1.76 6.22 12.72
C LEU A 294 -2.72 5.84 11.59
N TRP A 295 -3.39 6.86 11.06
CA TRP A 295 -4.34 6.73 9.96
C TRP A 295 -3.67 6.85 8.60
N ALA A 296 -2.69 7.74 8.48
CA ALA A 296 -2.03 7.96 7.20
C ALA A 296 -0.59 8.34 7.40
N VAL A 297 0.22 8.01 6.41
CA VAL A 297 1.56 8.53 6.21
C VAL A 297 1.68 8.96 4.75
N GLU A 298 2.24 10.14 4.53
CA GLU A 298 2.54 10.65 3.19
C GLU A 298 3.95 11.20 3.20
N TYR A 299 4.75 10.77 2.25
CA TYR A 299 6.06 11.29 1.99
C TYR A 299 5.97 12.49 1.05
N HIS A 300 6.66 13.56 1.41
CA HIS A 300 6.80 14.73 0.55
C HIS A 300 8.12 15.46 0.82
N ASP A 301 8.92 15.66 -0.22
CA ASP A 301 10.15 16.46 -0.22
C ASP A 301 11.11 16.15 0.95
N GLY A 302 11.34 14.86 1.23
CA GLY A 302 12.28 14.42 2.27
C GLY A 302 11.68 14.31 3.67
N TYR A 303 10.37 14.46 3.81
CA TYR A 303 9.66 14.36 5.09
C TYR A 303 8.49 13.37 5.00
N ALA A 304 8.29 12.59 6.05
CA ALA A 304 7.10 11.78 6.26
C ALA A 304 6.13 12.52 7.19
N TYR A 305 4.92 12.75 6.70
CA TYR A 305 3.82 13.38 7.41
C TYR A 305 2.86 12.29 7.88
N MET A 306 2.76 12.10 9.20
CA MET A 306 1.92 11.05 9.79
C MET A 306 0.71 11.66 10.49
N SER A 307 -0.49 11.30 10.06
CA SER A 307 -1.73 11.69 10.71
C SER A 307 -2.16 10.63 11.71
N CYS A 308 -2.10 10.95 13.00
CA CYS A 308 -2.67 10.14 14.07
C CYS A 308 -4.05 10.67 14.45
N ILE A 309 -5.07 9.80 14.47
CA ILE A 309 -6.43 10.22 14.87
C ILE A 309 -6.45 10.73 16.31
N THR A 310 -5.65 10.14 17.19
CA THR A 310 -5.71 10.41 18.63
C THR A 310 -4.79 11.55 19.06
N SER A 311 -3.61 11.67 18.44
CA SER A 311 -2.57 12.60 18.89
C SER A 311 -2.17 13.68 17.87
N GLY A 312 -2.74 13.66 16.66
CA GLY A 312 -2.54 14.69 15.65
C GLY A 312 -1.41 14.40 14.66
N LEU A 313 -0.79 15.46 14.12
CA LEU A 313 0.20 15.37 13.05
C LEU A 313 1.62 15.23 13.60
N TYR A 314 2.35 14.25 13.08
CA TYR A 314 3.80 14.11 13.28
C TYR A 314 4.53 14.33 11.96
N ILE A 315 5.73 14.91 12.03
CA ILE A 315 6.60 15.09 10.89
C ILE A 315 7.95 14.48 11.26
N ALA A 316 8.39 13.51 10.45
CA ALA A 316 9.69 12.89 10.59
C ALA A 316 10.50 13.07 9.31
N GLN A 317 11.82 13.02 9.44
CA GLN A 317 12.73 12.98 8.31
C GLN A 317 13.67 11.80 8.54
N LEU A 318 13.75 10.92 7.55
CA LEU A 318 14.72 9.84 7.55
C LEU A 318 16.08 10.39 7.09
N ASP A 319 17.16 9.99 7.75
CA ASP A 319 18.50 10.54 7.48
C ASP A 319 18.98 10.24 6.05
N ILE A 320 18.59 9.10 5.48
CA ILE A 320 18.97 8.70 4.12
C ILE A 320 18.22 9.50 3.03
N ASP A 321 17.11 10.15 3.39
CA ASP A 321 16.28 10.98 2.49
C ASP A 321 16.74 12.44 2.43
N LYS A 322 17.75 12.81 3.22
CA LYS A 322 18.25 14.18 3.27
C LYS A 322 19.00 14.52 1.98
N THR A 323 18.46 15.46 1.20
CA THR A 323 19.18 16.06 0.07
C THR A 323 20.30 16.97 0.57
N VAL A 324 21.45 16.96 -0.10
CA VAL A 324 22.67 17.67 0.33
C VAL A 324 22.52 19.22 0.28
N SER A 325 21.51 19.76 -0.40
CA SER A 325 21.41 21.19 -0.71
C SER A 325 20.55 22.04 0.25
N TRP A 326 19.66 21.45 1.05
CA TRP A 326 18.85 22.20 2.02
C TRP A 326 19.42 22.09 3.44
N ARG A 327 20.64 22.62 3.60
CA ARG A 327 21.19 22.89 4.93
C ARG A 327 20.48 24.12 5.48
N ILE A 328 19.33 23.94 6.12
CA ILE A 328 18.82 24.96 7.05
C ILE A 328 19.87 25.09 8.15
N ASP A 329 20.49 26.27 8.21
CA ASP A 329 21.59 26.59 9.10
C ASP A 329 21.38 26.08 10.53
N GLU A 330 22.44 25.47 11.04
CA GLU A 330 22.73 25.09 12.43
C GLU A 330 21.68 25.49 13.49
N GLN A 331 20.72 24.60 13.75
CA GLN A 331 20.40 24.23 15.12
C GLN A 331 20.38 22.72 15.25
N ARG A 332 21.28 22.22 16.09
CA ARG A 332 21.49 20.80 16.42
C ARG A 332 20.17 20.02 16.53
N LEU A 333 19.98 19.07 15.63
CA LEU A 333 19.09 17.93 15.83
C LEU A 333 19.81 16.65 15.40
N THR A 334 20.86 16.31 16.16
CA THR A 334 21.08 14.92 16.53
C THR A 334 19.96 14.55 17.51
N CYS A 335 19.28 13.44 17.24
CA CYS A 335 17.98 13.00 17.78
C CYS A 335 16.78 13.48 16.94
N ILE A 336 15.92 12.50 16.63
CA ILE A 336 14.55 12.65 16.15
C ILE A 336 13.92 13.88 16.82
N SER A 337 13.78 14.97 16.07
CA SER A 337 13.02 16.14 16.51
C SER A 337 11.55 15.88 16.23
N VAL A 338 10.88 15.19 17.15
CA VAL A 338 9.42 15.20 17.17
C VAL A 338 8.99 16.60 17.65
N SER A 339 8.74 17.52 16.73
CA SER A 339 7.95 18.70 17.07
C SER A 339 6.48 18.29 17.05
N THR A 340 5.89 18.08 18.22
CA THR A 340 4.44 18.06 18.35
C THR A 340 3.91 19.45 18.02
N ILE A 341 3.51 19.66 16.77
CA ILE A 341 2.78 20.87 16.40
C ILE A 341 1.32 20.64 16.79
N SER A 342 0.97 21.02 18.03
CA SER A 342 -0.43 21.16 18.43
C SER A 342 -1.00 22.44 17.79
N CYS A 343 -1.24 22.39 16.47
CA CYS A 343 -1.96 23.45 15.76
C CYS A 343 -3.41 23.03 15.58
N THR A 344 -4.22 23.18 16.62
CA THR A 344 -5.68 23.00 16.54
C THR A 344 -6.39 24.10 15.76
N HIS A 345 -5.70 25.14 15.29
CA HIS A 345 -6.31 26.20 14.49
C HIS A 345 -5.46 26.54 13.26
N ASN A 346 -5.96 26.15 12.08
CA ASN A 346 -5.66 26.65 10.72
C ASN A 346 -5.29 25.61 9.63
N LEU A 347 -5.54 24.32 9.81
CA LEU A 347 -5.50 23.34 8.68
C LEU A 347 -6.73 23.43 7.73
N ARG A 348 -7.75 24.22 8.09
CA ARG A 348 -8.97 24.35 7.30
C ARG A 348 -8.74 24.98 5.93
N SER A 349 -7.75 25.86 5.76
CA SER A 349 -7.50 26.50 4.47
C SER A 349 -6.77 25.61 3.45
N TRP A 350 -6.14 24.51 3.88
CA TRP A 350 -5.48 23.56 2.96
C TRP A 350 -6.44 22.45 2.49
N MET A 351 -7.33 21.97 3.35
CA MET A 351 -8.37 20.99 2.97
C MET A 351 -9.51 21.61 2.15
N ASP A 352 -9.85 22.89 2.36
CA ASP A 352 -10.89 23.59 1.60
C ASP A 352 -10.52 23.82 0.11
N ALA A 353 -9.25 23.68 -0.28
CA ALA A 353 -8.81 23.79 -1.68
C ALA A 353 -9.10 22.54 -2.52
N TRP A 354 -9.36 21.39 -1.89
CA TRP A 354 -9.66 20.10 -2.54
C TRP A 354 -11.11 19.63 -2.31
N GLY A 355 -11.84 20.23 -1.36
CA GLY A 355 -13.24 19.90 -1.03
C GLY A 355 -14.30 20.49 -1.97
N GLY A 356 -14.01 20.53 -3.27
CA GLY A 356 -14.82 21.17 -4.29
C GLY A 356 -15.80 20.27 -5.03
N LEU A 357 -16.21 19.11 -4.52
CA LEU A 357 -17.44 18.38 -4.89
C LEU A 357 -17.50 17.10 -4.06
N LEU A 358 -18.42 17.01 -3.10
CA LEU A 358 -19.03 15.76 -2.62
C LEU A 358 -20.21 16.16 -1.73
N LEU A 359 -21.37 16.22 -2.36
CA LEU A 359 -22.68 15.94 -1.75
C LEU A 359 -23.10 14.55 -2.20
#